data_AF-A0A6N7PKK3-F1
#
_entry.id   AF-A0A6N7PKK3-F1
#
_cell.length_a   1.000
_cell.length_b   1.000
_cell.length_c   1.000
_cell.angle_alpha   90.00
_cell.angle_beta   90.00
_cell.angle_gamma   90.00
#
_symmetry.space_group_name_H-M   'P 1'
#
loop_
_entity.id
_entity.type
_entity.pdbx_description
1 polymer ?
#
loop_
_entity_poly.entity_id
_entity_poly.type
_entity_poly.pdbx_seq_one_letter_code
_entity_poly.pdbx_strand_id
1 'polypeptide(L)'
;MQDLAESCVRFVERAIGFKLDFEPETLPVLDHYLETAREETRDRKEARPLVAQAVGAYLGEITRRKFHGFWRLEDEHDPRSWRVELEPVYLIIRPVELATRALDLPPAPPRDATPIRSRKDDDEGDDDDDDETEAAEVSAESTEKPGEFIPPDPTDDLGPALLELDEDDRAAVAERLALLPPVSGAEYHAPSTHLEVVEIIVETIRARRMAAGMEADAHLEPDDYS
;
A
#
# COMPACT_ATOMS: atom_id res chain seq x y z
N MET A 1 9.65 -19.13 -3.56
CA MET A 1 8.63 -18.09 -3.85
C MET A 1 7.38 -18.64 -4.48
N GLN A 2 7.47 -19.40 -5.58
CA GLN A 2 6.31 -19.98 -6.25
C GLN A 2 5.38 -20.78 -5.30
N ASP A 3 5.93 -21.68 -4.47
CA ASP A 3 5.12 -22.47 -3.52
C ASP A 3 4.35 -21.63 -2.49
N LEU A 4 4.93 -20.50 -2.05
CA LEU A 4 4.29 -19.55 -1.13
C LEU A 4 3.18 -18.77 -1.85
N ALA A 5 3.44 -18.33 -3.08
CA ALA A 5 2.45 -17.66 -3.89
C ALA A 5 1.25 -18.59 -4.21
N GLU A 6 1.52 -19.86 -4.53
CA GLU A 6 0.47 -20.88 -4.68
C GLU A 6 -0.27 -21.17 -3.38
N SER A 7 0.39 -21.02 -2.22
CA SER A 7 -0.28 -21.10 -0.92
C SER A 7 -1.28 -19.95 -0.74
N CYS A 8 -0.95 -18.74 -1.19
CA CYS A 8 -1.88 -17.61 -1.20
C CYS A 8 -3.11 -17.91 -2.04
N VAL A 9 -2.94 -18.46 -3.26
CA VAL A 9 -4.06 -18.88 -4.12
C VAL A 9 -4.97 -19.85 -3.37
N ARG A 10 -4.41 -20.85 -2.69
CA ARG A 10 -5.20 -21.82 -1.88
C ARG A 10 -5.91 -21.18 -0.70
N PHE A 11 -5.29 -20.20 -0.04
CA PHE A 11 -5.90 -19.50 1.08
C PHE A 11 -7.11 -18.68 0.63
N VAL A 12 -6.95 -17.91 -0.46
CA VAL A 12 -8.00 -17.07 -1.03
C VAL A 12 -9.13 -17.93 -1.59
N GLU A 13 -8.82 -19.00 -2.32
CA GLU A 13 -9.84 -19.93 -2.85
C GLU A 13 -10.65 -20.58 -1.73
N ARG A 14 -10.00 -20.96 -0.62
CA ARG A 14 -10.70 -21.55 0.53
C ARG A 14 -11.58 -20.54 1.28
N ALA A 15 -11.12 -19.30 1.43
CA ALA A 15 -11.82 -18.29 2.22
C ALA A 15 -12.94 -17.58 1.43
N ILE A 16 -12.66 -17.23 0.18
CA ILE A 16 -13.51 -16.39 -0.68
C ILE A 16 -14.23 -17.20 -1.76
N GLY A 17 -13.76 -18.42 -2.08
CA GLY A 17 -14.33 -19.24 -3.16
C GLY A 17 -13.91 -18.80 -4.57
N PHE A 18 -12.92 -17.90 -4.67
CA PHE A 18 -12.37 -17.40 -5.93
C PHE A 18 -10.92 -17.81 -6.08
N LYS A 19 -10.55 -18.32 -7.27
CA LYS A 19 -9.18 -18.72 -7.58
C LYS A 19 -8.44 -17.59 -8.27
N LEU A 20 -7.43 -17.04 -7.59
CA LEU A 20 -6.50 -16.07 -8.14
C LEU A 20 -5.68 -16.67 -9.30
N ASP A 21 -5.36 -15.85 -10.31
CA ASP A 21 -4.74 -16.30 -11.57
C ASP A 21 -3.35 -15.70 -11.86
N PHE A 22 -2.87 -14.81 -10.98
CA PHE A 22 -1.62 -14.04 -11.12
C PHE A 22 -1.70 -12.89 -12.13
N GLU A 23 -2.90 -12.49 -12.52
CA GLU A 23 -3.13 -11.26 -13.25
C GLU A 23 -3.51 -10.11 -12.28
N PRO A 24 -3.05 -8.87 -12.54
CA PRO A 24 -3.36 -7.69 -11.71
C PRO A 24 -4.86 -7.51 -11.42
N GLU A 25 -5.73 -7.91 -12.36
CA GLU A 25 -7.18 -7.80 -12.27
C GLU A 25 -7.78 -8.60 -11.11
N THR A 26 -7.05 -9.57 -10.55
CA THR A 26 -7.49 -10.34 -9.39
C THR A 26 -7.02 -9.78 -8.05
N LEU A 27 -6.18 -8.74 -8.04
CA LEU A 27 -5.72 -8.09 -6.80
C LEU A 27 -6.86 -7.52 -5.94
N PRO A 28 -7.95 -6.95 -6.46
CA PRO A 28 -9.09 -6.54 -5.62
C PRO A 28 -9.69 -7.68 -4.79
N VAL A 29 -9.61 -8.93 -5.28
CA VAL A 29 -10.05 -10.11 -4.51
C VAL A 29 -9.06 -10.42 -3.39
N LEU A 30 -7.76 -10.24 -3.63
CA LEU A 30 -6.72 -10.38 -2.61
C LEU A 30 -6.84 -9.31 -1.53
N ASP A 31 -7.18 -8.07 -1.89
CA ASP A 31 -7.42 -6.98 -0.94
C ASP A 31 -8.58 -7.36 0.00
N HIS A 32 -9.69 -7.83 -0.56
CA HIS A 32 -10.83 -8.30 0.24
C HIS A 32 -10.48 -9.49 1.14
N TYR A 33 -9.68 -10.43 0.64
CA TYR A 33 -9.17 -11.53 1.46
C TYR A 33 -8.33 -11.01 2.64
N LEU A 34 -7.45 -10.03 2.42
CA LEU A 34 -6.60 -9.46 3.46
C LEU A 34 -7.42 -8.80 4.58
N GLU A 35 -8.54 -8.14 4.27
CA GLU A 35 -9.45 -7.60 5.28
C GLU A 35 -9.93 -8.70 6.24
N THR A 36 -10.37 -9.83 5.67
CA THR A 36 -10.86 -10.99 6.45
C THR A 36 -9.72 -11.68 7.20
N ALA A 37 -8.59 -11.90 6.52
CA ALA A 37 -7.41 -12.56 7.09
C ALA A 37 -6.80 -11.76 8.25
N ARG A 38 -6.87 -10.42 8.20
CA ARG A 38 -6.43 -9.53 9.27
C ARG A 38 -7.23 -9.75 10.55
N GLU A 39 -8.54 -9.92 10.45
CA GLU A 39 -9.39 -10.23 11.61
C GLU A 39 -9.06 -11.63 12.16
N GLU A 40 -8.97 -12.64 11.29
CA GLU A 40 -8.68 -14.01 11.70
C GLU A 40 -7.30 -14.20 12.35
N THR A 41 -6.28 -13.53 11.82
CA THR A 41 -4.90 -13.63 12.32
C THR A 41 -4.65 -12.77 13.56
N ARG A 42 -5.58 -11.88 13.92
CA ARG A 42 -5.53 -11.15 15.19
C ARG A 42 -5.66 -12.09 16.38
N ASP A 43 -6.58 -13.04 16.29
CA ASP A 43 -6.81 -14.06 17.31
C ASP A 43 -5.77 -15.19 17.23
N ARG A 44 -5.21 -15.41 16.03
CA ARG A 44 -4.20 -16.43 15.72
C ARG A 44 -2.90 -15.79 15.27
N LYS A 45 -2.22 -15.08 16.19
CA LYS A 45 -1.00 -14.29 15.90
C LYS A 45 0.11 -15.10 15.22
N GLU A 46 0.22 -16.39 15.54
CA GLU A 46 1.21 -17.31 14.96
C GLU A 46 1.00 -17.54 13.45
N ALA A 47 -0.23 -17.39 12.94
CA ALA A 47 -0.53 -17.57 11.52
C ALA A 47 -0.19 -16.33 10.68
N ARG A 48 -0.05 -15.16 11.31
CA ARG A 48 0.15 -13.88 10.63
C ARG A 48 1.41 -13.86 9.75
N PRO A 49 2.60 -14.31 10.20
CA PRO A 49 3.78 -14.31 9.34
C PRO A 49 3.62 -15.20 8.11
N LEU A 50 2.95 -16.34 8.24
CA LEU A 50 2.70 -17.25 7.12
C LEU A 50 1.76 -16.62 6.08
N VAL A 51 0.70 -15.94 6.52
CA VAL A 51 -0.20 -15.21 5.61
C VAL A 51 0.55 -14.07 4.92
N ALA A 52 1.31 -13.27 5.67
CA ALA A 52 2.11 -12.18 5.11
C ALA A 52 3.10 -12.68 4.05
N GLN A 53 3.81 -13.78 4.32
CA GLN A 53 4.72 -14.40 3.36
C GLN A 53 4.02 -14.91 2.11
N ALA A 54 2.87 -15.58 2.25
CA ALA A 54 2.11 -16.08 1.12
C ALA A 54 1.59 -14.93 0.24
N VAL A 55 0.98 -13.92 0.85
CA VAL A 55 0.45 -12.73 0.16
C VAL A 55 1.58 -11.94 -0.50
N GLY A 56 2.67 -11.67 0.22
CA GLY A 56 3.83 -10.98 -0.32
C GLY A 56 4.50 -11.76 -1.46
N ALA A 57 4.60 -13.09 -1.36
CA ALA A 57 5.08 -13.93 -2.45
C ALA A 57 4.17 -13.82 -3.69
N TYR A 58 2.85 -13.78 -3.50
CA TYR A 58 1.91 -13.63 -4.59
C TYR A 58 2.01 -12.26 -5.28
N LEU A 59 1.99 -11.17 -4.52
CA LEU A 59 2.17 -9.81 -5.04
C LEU A 59 3.54 -9.65 -5.75
N GLY A 60 4.59 -10.20 -5.14
CA GLY A 60 5.93 -10.19 -5.74
C GLY A 60 6.02 -10.99 -7.04
N GLU A 61 5.30 -12.12 -7.16
CA GLU A 61 5.23 -12.86 -8.44
C GLU A 61 4.50 -12.07 -9.54
N ILE A 62 3.40 -11.37 -9.22
CA ILE A 62 2.73 -10.48 -10.18
C ILE A 62 3.69 -9.39 -10.65
N THR A 63 4.32 -8.71 -9.68
CA THR A 63 5.29 -7.64 -9.95
C THR A 63 6.45 -8.13 -10.82
N ARG A 64 7.06 -9.27 -10.43
CA ARG A 64 8.17 -9.90 -11.16
C ARG A 64 7.79 -10.23 -12.60
N ARG A 65 6.60 -10.78 -12.83
CA ARG A 65 6.13 -11.14 -14.18
C ARG A 65 5.82 -9.91 -15.03
N LYS A 66 5.18 -8.90 -14.43
CA LYS A 66 4.77 -7.67 -15.12
C LYS A 66 5.97 -6.81 -15.54
N PHE A 67 7.00 -6.74 -14.70
CA PHE A 67 8.16 -5.86 -14.90
C PHE A 67 9.48 -6.60 -15.08
N HIS A 68 9.44 -7.88 -15.47
CA HIS A 68 10.63 -8.70 -15.73
C HIS A 68 11.64 -8.73 -14.56
N GLY A 69 11.16 -8.70 -13.32
CA GLY A 69 12.03 -8.63 -12.15
C GLY A 69 12.70 -9.95 -11.75
N PHE A 70 13.50 -9.87 -10.68
CA PHE A 70 14.22 -10.98 -10.06
C PHE A 70 13.95 -11.00 -8.56
N TRP A 71 13.79 -12.20 -7.99
CA TRP A 71 13.73 -12.35 -6.54
C TRP A 71 15.13 -12.38 -5.94
N ARG A 72 15.30 -11.68 -4.82
CA ARG A 72 16.45 -11.86 -3.95
C ARG A 72 16.05 -12.22 -2.53
N LEU A 73 16.65 -13.30 -2.04
CA LEU A 73 16.31 -13.98 -0.78
C LEU A 73 17.55 -14.03 0.13
N GLU A 74 18.14 -12.87 0.44
CA GLU A 74 19.43 -12.77 1.14
C GLU A 74 19.40 -13.32 2.58
N ASP A 75 18.29 -13.18 3.31
CA ASP A 75 18.12 -13.77 4.64
C ASP A 75 16.92 -14.75 4.66
N GLU A 76 17.22 -16.04 4.73
CA GLU A 76 16.20 -17.09 4.86
C GLU A 76 15.44 -17.03 6.19
N HIS A 77 16.04 -16.41 7.22
CA HIS A 77 15.45 -16.29 8.56
C HIS A 77 14.61 -15.02 8.73
N ASP A 78 14.75 -14.05 7.83
CA ASP A 78 13.90 -12.85 7.77
C ASP A 78 13.21 -12.70 6.41
N PRO A 79 12.03 -13.33 6.24
CA PRO A 79 11.23 -13.20 5.02
C PRO A 79 10.78 -11.78 4.67
N ARG A 80 10.81 -10.82 5.62
CA ARG A 80 10.46 -9.42 5.34
C ARG A 80 11.55 -8.72 4.53
N SER A 81 12.79 -9.22 4.59
CA SER A 81 13.91 -8.75 3.79
C SER A 81 13.86 -9.18 2.32
N TRP A 82 13.04 -10.21 2.00
CA TRP A 82 12.93 -10.72 0.64
C TRP A 82 12.38 -9.66 -0.29
N ARG A 83 13.03 -9.51 -1.44
CA ARG A 83 12.79 -8.40 -2.35
C ARG A 83 12.68 -8.83 -3.80
N VAL A 84 11.95 -8.01 -4.56
CA VAL A 84 11.90 -8.07 -6.03
C VAL A 84 12.67 -6.87 -6.56
N GLU A 85 13.64 -7.14 -7.42
CA GLU A 85 14.49 -6.17 -8.12
C GLU A 85 13.99 -6.10 -9.57
N LEU A 86 13.80 -4.91 -10.13
CA LEU A 86 13.23 -4.76 -11.47
C LEU A 86 14.32 -4.66 -12.56
N GLU A 87 14.10 -5.32 -13.70
CA GLU A 87 14.97 -5.15 -14.88
C GLU A 87 14.86 -3.75 -15.53
N PRO A 88 13.67 -3.18 -15.80
CA PRO A 88 13.56 -1.97 -16.61
C PRO A 88 14.05 -0.70 -15.90
N VAL A 89 14.02 -0.63 -14.57
CA VAL A 89 14.40 0.55 -13.78
C VAL A 89 14.98 0.11 -12.44
N TYR A 90 15.84 0.93 -11.82
CA TYR A 90 16.33 0.64 -10.47
C TYR A 90 15.19 0.83 -9.47
N LEU A 91 14.53 -0.27 -9.12
CA LEU A 91 13.47 -0.32 -8.13
C LEU A 91 13.52 -1.65 -7.37
N ILE A 92 13.60 -1.54 -6.05
CA ILE A 92 13.48 -2.66 -5.13
C ILE A 92 12.13 -2.58 -4.43
N ILE A 93 11.41 -3.69 -4.40
CA ILE A 93 10.13 -3.83 -3.71
C ILE A 93 10.25 -4.93 -2.66
N ARG A 94 9.79 -4.68 -1.43
CA ARG A 94 9.76 -5.66 -0.33
C ARG A 94 8.32 -6.14 -0.07
N PRO A 95 7.78 -7.06 -0.88
CA PRO A 95 6.35 -7.35 -0.88
C PRO A 95 5.86 -8.11 0.35
N VAL A 96 6.74 -8.84 1.06
CA VAL A 96 6.38 -9.46 2.35
C VAL A 96 6.22 -8.41 3.44
N GLU A 97 7.03 -7.34 3.43
CA GLU A 97 6.85 -6.21 4.32
C GLU A 97 5.55 -5.45 4.02
N LEU A 98 5.23 -5.22 2.73
CA LEU A 98 3.95 -4.64 2.31
C LEU A 98 2.75 -5.41 2.88
N ALA A 99 2.74 -6.73 2.70
CA ALA A 99 1.68 -7.59 3.22
C ALA A 99 1.63 -7.60 4.76
N THR A 100 2.79 -7.51 5.42
CA THR A 100 2.87 -7.43 6.89
C THR A 100 2.20 -6.16 7.40
N ARG A 101 2.51 -5.00 6.80
CA ARG A 101 1.90 -3.71 7.16
C ARG A 101 0.39 -3.69 6.93
N ALA A 102 -0.09 -4.27 5.84
CA ALA A 102 -1.52 -4.39 5.55
C ALA A 102 -2.28 -5.20 6.62
N LEU A 103 -1.67 -6.28 7.12
CA LEU A 103 -2.21 -7.07 8.23
C LEU A 103 -2.10 -6.34 9.57
N ASP A 104 -1.12 -5.45 9.75
CA ASP A 104 -0.89 -4.61 10.95
C ASP A 104 -1.88 -3.47 11.15
N LEU A 105 -2.73 -3.21 10.16
CA LEU A 105 -3.76 -2.20 10.29
C LEU A 105 -4.73 -2.45 11.46
N PRO A 106 -5.21 -1.37 12.10
CA PRO A 106 -6.31 -1.46 13.04
C PRO A 106 -7.56 -2.03 12.34
N PRO A 107 -8.52 -2.60 13.08
CA PRO A 107 -9.74 -3.09 12.46
C PRO A 107 -10.45 -1.89 11.82
N ALA A 108 -10.98 -2.05 10.62
CA ALA A 108 -11.78 -1.00 10.01
C ALA A 108 -12.93 -0.67 10.99
N PRO A 109 -13.24 0.61 11.22
CA PRO A 109 -14.43 0.96 11.97
C PRO A 109 -15.64 0.29 11.28
N PRO A 110 -16.66 -0.15 12.05
CA PRO A 110 -17.88 -0.67 11.47
C PRO A 110 -18.36 0.33 10.42
N ARG A 111 -18.63 -0.12 9.19
CA ARG A 111 -19.25 0.75 8.18
C ARG A 111 -20.55 1.24 8.80
N ASP A 112 -20.60 2.52 9.14
CA ASP A 112 -21.78 3.13 9.74
C ASP A 112 -22.98 2.73 8.86
N ALA A 113 -23.85 1.88 9.42
CA ALA A 113 -25.16 1.69 8.87
C ALA A 113 -25.82 3.05 9.01
N THR A 114 -25.69 3.88 7.99
CA THR A 114 -26.30 5.21 7.95
C THR A 114 -27.73 4.99 8.43
N PRO A 115 -28.12 5.49 9.63
CA PRO A 115 -29.48 5.29 10.06
C PRO A 115 -30.31 5.99 8.99
N ILE A 116 -31.17 5.24 8.31
CA ILE A 116 -32.18 5.80 7.42
C ILE A 116 -32.86 6.85 8.28
N ARG A 117 -32.59 8.13 8.00
CA ARG A 117 -33.17 9.26 8.71
C ARG A 117 -34.67 9.12 8.47
N SER A 118 -35.35 8.54 9.45
CA SER A 118 -36.80 8.61 9.52
C SER A 118 -37.08 10.09 9.60
N ARG A 119 -37.65 10.66 8.53
CA ARG A 119 -38.23 11.99 8.53
C ARG A 119 -39.20 12.02 9.69
N LYS A 120 -38.77 12.59 10.80
CA LYS A 120 -39.64 13.07 11.84
C LYS A 120 -39.66 14.57 11.62
N ASP A 121 -40.83 15.02 11.25
CA ASP A 121 -41.26 16.41 11.18
C ASP A 121 -40.98 17.13 12.52
N ASP A 122 -41.23 18.44 12.51
CA ASP A 122 -41.23 19.36 13.65
C ASP A 122 -39.87 20.07 13.85
N ASP A 123 -39.75 21.37 14.10
CA ASP A 123 -40.64 22.51 14.24
C ASP A 123 -39.71 23.73 14.41
N GLU A 124 -40.18 24.92 14.10
CA GLU A 124 -39.45 26.19 14.17
C GLU A 124 -39.05 26.55 15.62
N GLY A 125 -37.94 27.29 15.78
CA GLY A 125 -37.53 27.80 17.09
C GLY A 125 -36.26 28.64 17.03
N ASP A 126 -36.49 29.94 16.81
CA ASP A 126 -35.59 31.09 16.89
C ASP A 126 -34.88 31.21 18.26
N ASP A 127 -33.65 31.75 18.27
CA ASP A 127 -33.27 32.95 19.05
C ASP A 127 -31.74 33.11 19.18
N ASP A 128 -31.35 34.36 18.96
CA ASP A 128 -30.03 35.00 19.04
C ASP A 128 -29.30 34.84 20.40
N ASP A 129 -27.96 34.88 20.39
CA ASP A 129 -27.22 35.89 21.18
C ASP A 129 -25.70 35.87 20.87
N ASP A 130 -25.18 37.09 20.68
CA ASP A 130 -23.78 37.49 20.52
C ASP A 130 -22.95 37.26 21.79
N ASP A 131 -21.65 36.94 21.66
CA ASP A 131 -20.59 37.67 22.40
C ASP A 131 -19.20 37.46 21.78
N GLU A 132 -18.50 38.56 21.52
CA GLU A 132 -17.09 38.62 21.15
C GLU A 132 -16.23 38.60 22.43
N THR A 133 -15.08 37.93 22.45
CA THR A 133 -13.86 38.49 23.06
C THR A 133 -12.58 37.66 22.82
N GLU A 134 -11.61 38.37 22.25
CA GLU A 134 -10.15 38.42 22.48
C GLU A 134 -9.27 37.15 22.57
N ALA A 135 -8.45 37.01 21.54
CA ALA A 135 -6.99 36.87 21.54
C ALA A 135 -6.30 36.25 22.76
N ALA A 136 -5.85 35.00 22.60
CA ALA A 136 -4.78 34.40 23.38
C ALA A 136 -3.66 33.90 22.43
N GLU A 137 -2.44 34.17 22.86
CA GLU A 137 -1.17 34.03 22.16
C GLU A 137 -0.87 32.59 21.72
N VAL A 138 -0.45 32.43 20.46
CA VAL A 138 -0.15 31.14 19.84
C VAL A 138 1.26 30.70 20.23
N SER A 139 1.36 29.89 21.29
CA SER A 139 2.47 28.95 21.42
C SER A 139 2.19 27.78 20.48
N ALA A 140 3.02 27.63 19.44
CA ALA A 140 2.92 26.53 18.49
C ALA A 140 3.38 25.22 19.15
N GLU A 141 2.46 24.62 19.90
CA GLU A 141 2.52 23.22 20.30
C GLU A 141 1.39 22.52 19.54
N SER A 142 1.75 21.62 18.62
CA SER A 142 0.82 20.90 17.75
C SER A 142 -0.23 20.18 18.59
N THR A 143 -1.39 20.82 18.73
CA THR A 143 -2.56 20.23 19.35
C THR A 143 -3.26 19.45 18.24
N GLU A 144 -2.83 18.21 18.00
CA GLU A 144 -3.56 17.30 17.11
C GLU A 144 -4.99 17.19 17.65
N LYS A 145 -5.96 17.72 16.88
CA LYS A 145 -7.37 17.58 17.21
C LYS A 145 -7.72 16.09 17.13
N PRO A 146 -8.35 15.51 18.16
CA PRO A 146 -8.81 14.14 18.08
C PRO A 146 -9.90 14.05 17.01
N GLY A 147 -9.58 13.44 15.87
CA GLY A 147 -10.52 13.19 14.77
C GLY A 147 -10.16 13.78 13.41
N GLU A 148 -9.03 14.46 13.24
CA GLU A 148 -8.56 14.88 11.91
C GLU A 148 -7.92 13.69 11.19
N PHE A 149 -8.58 13.17 10.15
CA PHE A 149 -8.02 12.15 9.27
C PHE A 149 -6.89 12.78 8.47
N ILE A 150 -5.65 12.49 8.85
CA ILE A 150 -4.46 12.82 8.06
C ILE A 150 -4.28 11.68 7.05
N PRO A 151 -4.49 11.90 5.74
CA PRO A 151 -4.24 10.87 4.75
C PRO A 151 -2.75 10.50 4.77
N PRO A 152 -2.42 9.21 4.60
CA PRO A 152 -1.03 8.79 4.52
C PRO A 152 -0.32 9.46 3.32
N ASP A 153 0.94 9.85 3.49
CA ASP A 153 1.73 10.45 2.42
C ASP A 153 2.24 9.33 1.50
N PRO A 154 1.94 9.35 0.18
CA PRO A 154 2.42 8.33 -0.75
C PRO A 154 3.95 8.29 -0.88
N THR A 155 4.66 9.30 -0.37
CA THR A 155 6.13 9.32 -0.33
C THR A 155 6.73 8.63 0.89
N ASP A 156 5.94 8.31 1.92
CA ASP A 156 6.40 7.65 3.16
C ASP A 156 7.04 6.28 2.90
N ASP A 157 6.63 5.61 1.82
CA ASP A 157 7.11 4.28 1.45
C ASP A 157 8.34 4.31 0.51
N LEU A 158 8.78 5.50 0.04
CA LEU A 158 9.96 5.69 -0.81
C LEU A 158 11.25 5.62 0.02
N GLY A 159 11.70 4.40 0.30
CA GLY A 159 12.95 4.16 1.01
C GLY A 159 13.28 2.68 1.14
N PRO A 160 14.39 2.37 1.82
CA PRO A 160 14.92 1.00 1.93
C PRO A 160 14.03 0.06 2.75
N ALA A 161 12.93 0.55 3.33
CA ALA A 161 11.97 -0.29 4.03
C ALA A 161 10.99 -0.97 3.06
N LEU A 162 10.67 -0.34 1.92
CA LEU A 162 9.62 -0.82 1.02
C LEU A 162 9.95 -0.65 -0.45
N LEU A 163 10.04 0.60 -0.91
CA LEU A 163 10.26 0.97 -2.31
C LEU A 163 11.60 1.71 -2.42
N GLU A 164 12.67 0.97 -2.71
CA GLU A 164 14.01 1.55 -2.84
C GLU A 164 14.26 1.97 -4.28
N LEU A 165 14.72 3.20 -4.44
CA LEU A 165 14.97 3.85 -5.72
C LEU A 165 16.37 4.43 -5.72
N ASP A 166 16.92 4.59 -6.92
CA ASP A 166 18.08 5.45 -7.11
C ASP A 166 17.77 6.87 -6.64
N GLU A 167 18.77 7.54 -6.06
CA GLU A 167 18.61 8.86 -5.45
C GLU A 167 18.14 9.89 -6.49
N ASP A 168 18.64 9.81 -7.72
CA ASP A 168 18.27 10.73 -8.78
C ASP A 168 16.79 10.59 -9.13
N ASP A 169 16.26 9.36 -9.19
CA ASP A 169 14.89 9.07 -9.56
C ASP A 169 13.88 9.34 -8.44
N ARG A 170 14.28 9.16 -7.18
CA ARG A 170 13.40 9.33 -6.00
C ARG A 170 12.70 10.68 -5.97
N ALA A 171 13.40 11.76 -6.28
CA ALA A 171 12.82 13.12 -6.25
C ALA A 171 11.70 13.30 -7.29
N ALA A 172 11.90 12.79 -8.51
CA ALA A 172 10.90 12.90 -9.58
C ALA A 172 9.68 12.02 -9.30
N VAL A 173 9.91 10.83 -8.73
CA VAL A 173 8.85 9.94 -8.27
C VAL A 173 8.04 10.58 -7.15
N ALA A 174 8.69 11.17 -6.15
CA ALA A 174 8.01 11.84 -5.05
C ALA A 174 7.12 13.00 -5.54
N GLU A 175 7.62 13.83 -6.46
CA GLU A 175 6.83 14.88 -7.10
C GLU A 175 5.60 14.30 -7.82
N ARG A 176 5.77 13.19 -8.55
CA ARG A 176 4.66 12.55 -9.26
C ARG A 176 3.61 11.98 -8.30
N LEU A 177 4.03 11.30 -7.24
CA LEU A 177 3.13 10.70 -6.25
C LEU A 177 2.37 11.76 -5.43
N ALA A 178 2.99 12.91 -5.15
CA ALA A 178 2.35 14.02 -4.46
C ALA A 178 1.17 14.65 -5.25
N LEU A 179 1.06 14.37 -6.55
CA LEU A 179 -0.06 14.82 -7.39
C LEU A 179 -1.26 13.86 -7.37
N LEU A 180 -1.12 12.69 -6.74
CA LEU A 180 -2.21 11.73 -6.65
C LEU A 180 -3.27 12.19 -5.65
N PRO A 181 -4.55 11.89 -5.89
CA PRO A 181 -5.59 12.15 -4.90
C PRO A 181 -5.32 11.33 -3.63
N PRO A 182 -5.65 11.85 -2.43
CA PRO A 182 -5.50 11.09 -1.21
C PRO A 182 -6.46 9.89 -1.20
N VAL A 183 -6.01 8.77 -0.63
CA VAL A 183 -6.77 7.54 -0.47
C VAL A 183 -7.02 7.24 1.02
N SER A 184 -7.94 6.32 1.30
CA SER A 184 -8.13 5.85 2.68
C SER A 184 -6.90 5.09 3.19
N GLY A 185 -6.69 5.02 4.50
CA GLY A 185 -5.58 4.23 5.05
C GLY A 185 -5.65 2.74 4.70
N ALA A 186 -6.85 2.16 4.56
CA ALA A 186 -7.01 0.76 4.13
C ALA A 186 -6.59 0.56 2.67
N GLU A 187 -6.97 1.50 1.81
CA GLU A 187 -6.61 1.51 0.38
C GLU A 187 -5.12 1.78 0.19
N TYR A 188 -4.53 2.69 0.96
CA TYR A 188 -3.08 2.95 0.94
C TYR A 188 -2.28 1.66 1.14
N HIS A 189 -2.71 0.76 2.03
CA HIS A 189 -2.04 -0.52 2.29
C HIS A 189 -2.51 -1.69 1.43
N ALA A 190 -3.40 -1.48 0.46
CA ALA A 190 -3.91 -2.53 -0.40
C ALA A 190 -2.84 -3.01 -1.41
N PRO A 191 -2.68 -4.33 -1.62
CA PRO A 191 -1.86 -4.87 -2.70
C PRO A 191 -2.14 -4.30 -4.09
N SER A 192 -3.40 -4.06 -4.44
CA SER A 192 -3.77 -3.43 -5.72
C SER A 192 -3.17 -2.03 -5.86
N THR A 193 -3.39 -1.16 -4.88
CA THR A 193 -2.84 0.20 -4.83
C THR A 193 -1.32 0.21 -4.87
N HIS A 194 -0.65 -0.73 -4.19
CA HIS A 194 0.80 -0.85 -4.28
C HIS A 194 1.31 -1.19 -5.67
N LEU A 195 0.61 -2.07 -6.40
CA LEU A 195 0.98 -2.36 -7.77
C LEU A 195 0.80 -1.12 -8.67
N GLU A 196 -0.27 -0.35 -8.48
CA GLU A 196 -0.49 0.91 -9.19
C GLU A 196 0.63 1.93 -8.90
N VAL A 197 1.07 2.04 -7.64
CA VAL A 197 2.21 2.89 -7.27
C VAL A 197 3.49 2.43 -7.98
N VAL A 198 3.76 1.12 -8.04
CA VAL A 198 4.91 0.58 -8.79
C VAL A 198 4.81 0.90 -10.27
N GLU A 199 3.62 0.82 -10.88
CA GLU A 199 3.39 1.22 -12.28
C GLU A 199 3.75 2.69 -12.50
N ILE A 200 3.25 3.58 -11.63
CA ILE A 200 3.51 5.02 -11.70
C ILE A 200 5.02 5.30 -11.55
N ILE A 201 5.69 4.61 -10.64
CA ILE A 201 7.15 4.73 -10.44
C ILE A 201 7.89 4.38 -11.73
N VAL A 202 7.63 3.19 -12.28
CA VAL A 202 8.31 2.70 -13.49
C VAL A 202 8.06 3.64 -14.66
N GLU A 203 6.83 4.10 -14.87
CA GLU A 203 6.49 5.06 -15.93
C GLU A 203 7.20 6.40 -15.75
N THR A 204 7.30 6.90 -14.51
CA THR A 204 7.97 8.17 -14.21
C THR A 204 9.46 8.10 -14.54
N ILE A 205 10.12 7.03 -14.13
CA ILE A 205 11.56 6.82 -14.40
C ILE A 205 11.79 6.68 -15.91
N ARG A 206 10.98 5.87 -16.61
CA ARG A 206 11.05 5.73 -18.07
C ARG A 206 10.89 7.07 -18.78
N ALA A 207 9.90 7.86 -18.38
CA ALA A 207 9.64 9.17 -18.98
C ALA A 207 10.84 10.12 -18.79
N ARG A 208 11.43 10.14 -17.59
CA ARG A 208 12.63 10.92 -17.28
C ARG A 208 13.83 10.47 -18.12
N ARG A 209 14.07 9.15 -18.24
CA ARG A 209 15.18 8.60 -19.04
C ARG A 209 15.06 8.99 -20.50
N MET A 210 13.86 8.88 -21.07
CA MET A 210 13.59 9.32 -22.45
C MET A 210 13.80 10.82 -22.63
N ALA A 211 13.37 11.65 -21.67
CA ALA A 211 13.60 13.10 -21.71
C ALA A 211 15.10 13.46 -21.65
N ALA A 212 15.92 12.64 -20.99
CA ALA A 212 17.37 12.76 -20.97
C ALA A 212 18.06 12.15 -22.21
N GLY A 213 17.31 11.62 -23.18
CA GLY A 213 17.84 10.99 -24.40
C GLY A 213 18.40 9.58 -24.19
N MET A 214 18.07 8.93 -23.07
CA MET A 214 18.41 7.53 -22.78
C MET A 214 17.30 6.58 -23.22
N GLU A 215 17.61 5.29 -23.30
CA GLU A 215 16.59 4.25 -23.46
C GLU A 215 15.67 4.20 -22.24
N ALA A 216 14.38 3.96 -22.48
CA ALA A 216 13.37 3.93 -21.44
C ALA A 216 13.67 2.86 -20.38
N ASP A 217 14.08 1.68 -20.84
CA ASP A 217 14.47 0.56 -19.99
C ASP A 217 15.99 0.54 -19.79
N ALA A 218 16.41 0.24 -18.57
CA ALA A 218 17.81 0.13 -18.18
C ALA A 218 18.39 -1.27 -18.44
N HIS A 219 17.55 -2.28 -18.61
CA HIS A 219 17.95 -3.68 -18.79
C HIS A 219 18.89 -4.20 -17.70
N LEU A 220 18.54 -3.91 -16.44
CA LEU A 220 19.34 -4.26 -15.26
C LEU A 220 19.37 -5.77 -15.04
N GLU A 221 20.53 -6.26 -14.63
CA GLU A 221 20.77 -7.61 -14.18
C GLU A 221 20.88 -7.65 -12.64
N PRO A 222 20.78 -8.83 -11.99
CA PRO A 222 20.92 -8.92 -10.53
C PRO A 222 22.22 -8.30 -9.98
N ASP A 223 23.32 -8.36 -10.72
CA ASP A 223 24.60 -7.81 -10.25
C ASP A 223 24.58 -6.27 -10.16
N ASP A 224 23.68 -5.57 -10.87
CA ASP A 224 23.52 -4.11 -10.80
C ASP A 224 22.89 -3.63 -9.48
N TYR A 225 22.36 -4.55 -8.66
CA TYR A 225 21.75 -4.31 -7.36
C TYR A 225 22.68 -4.64 -6.16
N SER A 226 23.97 -4.86 -6.41
CA SER A 226 24.96 -5.29 -5.40
C SER A 226 25.86 -4.17 -4.86
#